data_AF-A0A5B6VE34-F1
#
_entry.id   AF-A0A5B6VE34-F1
#
_cell.length_a   1.000
_cell.length_b   1.000
_cell.length_c   1.000
_cell.angle_alpha   90.00
_cell.angle_beta   90.00
_cell.angle_gamma   90.00
#
_symmetry.space_group_name_H-M   'P 1'
#
loop_
_entity.id
_entity.type
_entity.pdbx_description
1 polymer ?
#
loop_
_entity_poly.entity_id
_entity_poly.type
_entity_poly.pdbx_seq_one_letter_code
_entity_poly.pdbx_strand_id
1 'polypeptide(L)'
;MSCFLLRKALCEMIESKIAKYWWKKGEGKRAEGGLGFRNMAQFNIALLVKQGWQLLIYPNSLVAQVFKAKYFPTGDFLNSRLGNSCSYVWRSFWSTKAILEKGIFWRVGTGMDISVENDAWIPNCINVNLVSEDHNLHFDKVSELIISHDRKWDRDLIVNTFQAEIAEQILRILLALEPHKDLRVWSGELSSEFSVRSTYKLLQKIDPTAYALQNLYKEFYKKLWRTELPLKIKLLIWKIS
;
A
#
# COMPACT_ATOMS: atom_id res chain seq x y z
N MET A 1 15.10 0.18 -13.08
CA MET A 1 14.49 1.34 -13.78
C MET A 1 13.14 1.72 -13.13
N SER A 2 13.10 2.00 -11.82
CA SER A 2 11.84 2.34 -11.14
C SER A 2 12.08 3.20 -9.90
N CYS A 3 13.04 4.13 -9.98
CA CYS A 3 13.49 4.93 -8.84
C CYS A 3 13.04 6.40 -8.95
N PHE A 4 12.30 6.74 -10.00
CA PHE A 4 11.85 8.08 -10.31
C PHE A 4 10.34 8.13 -10.41
N LEU A 5 9.77 9.14 -9.76
CA LEU A 5 8.38 9.53 -9.96
C LEU A 5 8.26 10.19 -11.33
N LEU A 6 7.39 9.64 -12.17
CA LEU A 6 7.13 10.18 -13.49
C LEU A 6 6.04 11.24 -13.41
N ARG A 7 6.19 12.31 -14.19
CA ARG A 7 5.12 13.31 -14.34
C ARG A 7 3.90 12.65 -15.00
N LYS A 8 2.70 12.98 -14.53
CA LYS A 8 1.44 12.42 -15.05
C LYS A 8 1.32 12.59 -16.58
N ALA A 9 1.65 13.77 -17.11
CA ALA A 9 1.63 14.03 -18.56
C ALA A 9 2.58 13.12 -19.36
N LEU A 10 3.73 12.75 -18.78
CA LEU A 10 4.66 11.80 -19.42
C LEU A 10 4.06 10.40 -19.43
N CYS A 11 3.43 9.97 -18.34
CA CYS A 11 2.71 8.69 -18.26
C CYS A 11 1.60 8.63 -19.31
N GLU A 12 0.75 9.66 -19.40
CA GLU A 12 -0.34 9.76 -20.39
C GLU A 12 0.19 9.75 -21.83
N MET A 13 1.31 10.45 -22.10
CA MET A 13 1.95 10.41 -23.41
C MET A 13 2.45 9.00 -23.77
N ILE A 14 3.09 8.30 -22.82
CA ILE A 14 3.59 6.93 -23.01
C ILE A 14 2.41 5.99 -23.26
N GLU A 15 1.36 6.05 -22.44
CA GLU A 15 0.12 5.30 -22.62
C GLU A 15 -0.49 5.54 -24.01
N SER A 16 -0.57 6.80 -24.44
CA SER A 16 -1.08 7.18 -25.76
C SER A 16 -0.24 6.58 -26.89
N LYS A 17 1.10 6.62 -26.79
CA LYS A 17 2.01 6.04 -27.80
C LYS A 17 1.90 4.52 -27.84
N ILE A 18 1.86 3.86 -26.68
CA ILE A 18 1.67 2.41 -26.57
C ILE A 18 0.33 2.03 -27.21
N ALA A 19 -0.76 2.70 -26.84
CA ALA A 19 -2.07 2.46 -27.44
C ALA A 19 -2.04 2.62 -28.96
N LYS A 20 -1.47 3.73 -29.47
CA LYS A 20 -1.34 3.97 -30.92
C LYS A 20 -0.55 2.87 -31.64
N TYR A 21 0.52 2.36 -31.04
CA TYR A 21 1.33 1.28 -31.62
C TYR A 21 0.56 -0.04 -31.69
N TRP A 22 -0.01 -0.47 -30.55
CA TRP A 22 -0.74 -1.74 -30.46
C TRP A 22 -2.00 -1.75 -31.33
N TRP A 23 -2.66 -0.61 -31.51
CA TRP A 23 -3.85 -0.51 -32.37
C TRP A 23 -3.58 -0.38 -33.86
N LYS A 24 -2.35 -0.02 -34.27
CA LYS A 24 -1.97 -0.04 -35.69
C LYS A 24 -1.78 -1.44 -36.26
N LYS A 25 -1.59 -2.46 -35.40
CA LYS A 25 -1.18 -3.83 -35.82
C LYS A 25 -2.28 -4.89 -35.75
N GLY A 26 -3.54 -4.51 -35.51
CA GLY A 26 -4.73 -5.36 -35.74
C GLY A 26 -4.97 -6.57 -34.83
N GLU A 27 -3.96 -7.14 -34.18
CA GLU A 27 -4.03 -8.52 -33.62
C GLU A 27 -3.89 -8.64 -32.10
N GLY A 28 -4.11 -7.57 -31.33
CA GLY A 28 -4.10 -7.64 -29.86
C GLY A 28 -5.38 -8.25 -29.30
N LYS A 29 -5.29 -9.34 -28.52
CA LYS A 29 -6.42 -9.96 -27.80
C LYS A 29 -7.17 -8.91 -26.96
N ARG A 30 -8.43 -8.68 -27.31
CA ARG A 30 -9.37 -7.78 -26.62
C ARG A 30 -9.88 -8.47 -25.36
N ALA A 31 -9.31 -8.19 -24.21
CA ALA A 31 -9.84 -8.67 -22.93
C ALA A 31 -11.06 -7.82 -22.49
N GLU A 32 -12.02 -8.48 -21.86
CA GLU A 32 -13.39 -8.04 -21.61
C GLU A 32 -13.53 -6.68 -20.89
N GLY A 33 -13.80 -5.63 -21.67
CA GLY A 33 -14.19 -4.31 -21.18
C GLY A 33 -13.13 -3.21 -21.30
N GLY A 34 -11.98 -3.48 -21.92
CA GLY A 34 -10.92 -2.49 -22.15
C GLY A 34 -9.54 -3.14 -22.15
N LEU A 35 -8.53 -2.41 -22.63
CA LEU A 35 -7.17 -2.90 -22.97
C LEU A 35 -6.35 -3.58 -21.85
N GLY A 36 -6.81 -3.57 -20.60
CA GLY A 36 -5.99 -4.03 -19.48
C GLY A 36 -4.72 -3.17 -19.26
N PHE A 37 -4.58 -2.03 -19.94
CA PHE A 37 -3.51 -1.09 -19.65
C PHE A 37 -3.73 -0.52 -18.25
N ARG A 38 -2.76 -0.80 -17.37
CA ARG A 38 -2.69 -0.21 -16.04
C ARG A 38 -2.44 1.28 -16.22
N ASN A 39 -3.13 2.12 -15.45
CA ASN A 39 -2.77 3.51 -15.24
C ASN A 39 -1.28 3.56 -14.86
N MET A 40 -0.45 4.07 -15.78
CA MET A 40 1.00 4.06 -15.76
C MET A 40 1.54 4.95 -14.65
N ALA A 41 0.84 6.04 -14.32
CA ALA A 41 1.18 6.87 -13.17
C ALA A 41 1.01 6.08 -11.86
N GLN A 42 -0.14 5.42 -11.66
CA GLN A 42 -0.35 4.56 -10.49
C GLN A 42 0.58 3.34 -10.49
N PHE A 43 0.90 2.78 -11.65
CA PHE A 43 1.84 1.67 -11.77
C PHE A 43 3.28 2.10 -11.42
N ASN A 44 3.71 3.29 -11.87
CA ASN A 44 4.99 3.89 -11.48
C ASN A 44 5.05 4.11 -9.96
N ILE A 45 3.99 4.62 -9.36
CA ILE A 45 3.89 4.77 -7.89
C ILE A 45 3.99 3.40 -7.22
N ALA A 46 3.26 2.38 -7.68
CA ALA A 46 3.33 1.03 -7.09
C ALA A 46 4.75 0.43 -7.16
N LEU A 47 5.50 0.70 -8.23
CA LEU A 47 6.90 0.31 -8.35
C LEU A 47 7.81 1.08 -7.36
N LEU A 48 7.57 2.37 -7.15
CA LEU A 48 8.30 3.16 -6.17
C LEU A 48 8.00 2.71 -4.74
N VAL A 49 6.76 2.35 -4.45
CA VAL A 49 6.35 1.77 -3.15
C VAL A 49 7.13 0.48 -2.90
N LYS A 50 7.32 -0.36 -3.93
CA LYS A 50 8.19 -1.55 -3.82
C LYS A 50 9.60 -1.20 -3.38
N GLN A 51 10.17 -0.12 -3.93
CA GLN A 51 11.51 0.33 -3.54
C GLN A 51 11.53 0.86 -2.10
N GLY A 52 10.54 1.66 -1.71
CA GLY A 52 10.39 2.11 -0.32
C GLY A 52 10.20 0.95 0.67
N TRP A 53 9.44 -0.08 0.29
CA TRP A 53 9.30 -1.32 1.05
C TRP A 53 10.64 -2.03 1.24
N GLN A 54 11.45 -2.13 0.20
CA GLN A 54 12.79 -2.74 0.30
C GLN A 54 13.72 -1.95 1.22
N LEU A 55 13.63 -0.61 1.27
CA LEU A 55 14.39 0.20 2.23
C LEU A 55 14.03 -0.13 3.69
N LEU A 56 12.79 -0.53 3.94
CA LEU A 56 12.30 -0.88 5.27
C LEU A 56 12.69 -2.30 5.68
N ILE A 57 12.46 -3.28 4.79
CA ILE A 57 12.66 -4.71 5.11
C ILE A 57 14.13 -5.14 5.03
N TYR A 58 14.94 -4.48 4.20
CA TYR A 58 16.35 -4.83 4.02
C TYR A 58 17.27 -3.66 4.42
N PRO A 59 17.32 -3.29 5.72
CA PRO A 59 18.10 -2.16 6.20
C PRO A 59 19.61 -2.32 5.98
N ASN A 60 20.09 -3.57 5.85
CA ASN A 60 21.49 -3.90 5.60
C ASN A 60 21.89 -3.87 4.12
N SER A 61 20.93 -3.64 3.21
CA SER A 61 21.26 -3.46 1.79
C SER A 61 22.08 -2.17 1.60
N LEU A 62 23.02 -2.17 0.66
CA LEU A 62 23.84 -0.99 0.36
C LEU A 62 22.98 0.25 0.06
N VAL A 63 21.89 0.05 -0.69
CA VAL A 63 20.94 1.12 -0.99
C VAL A 63 20.31 1.67 0.29
N ALA A 64 19.81 0.81 1.18
CA ALA A 64 19.23 1.25 2.45
C ALA A 64 20.24 1.98 3.33
N GLN A 65 21.49 1.50 3.42
CA GLN A 65 22.55 2.14 4.20
C GLN A 65 22.91 3.52 3.67
N VAL A 66 23.05 3.68 2.34
CA VAL A 66 23.34 4.98 1.71
C VAL A 66 22.20 5.96 1.94
N PHE A 67 20.95 5.53 1.77
CA PHE A 67 19.78 6.39 2.01
C PHE A 67 19.63 6.74 3.48
N LYS A 68 19.87 5.79 4.40
CA LYS A 68 19.85 6.02 5.84
C LYS A 68 20.88 7.06 6.25
N ALA A 69 22.15 6.85 5.89
CA ALA A 69 23.23 7.76 6.24
C ALA A 69 22.97 9.21 5.75
N LYS A 70 22.34 9.37 4.59
CA LYS A 70 22.11 10.68 3.98
C LYS A 70 20.80 11.37 4.41
N TYR A 71 19.71 10.63 4.53
CA TYR A 71 18.36 11.21 4.60
C TYR A 71 17.61 10.90 5.90
N PHE A 72 17.93 9.81 6.58
CA PHE A 72 17.31 9.43 7.85
C PHE A 72 18.36 8.75 8.76
N PRO A 73 19.42 9.48 9.15
CA PRO A 73 20.52 8.90 9.92
C PRO A 73 20.04 8.40 11.29
N THR A 74 19.07 9.10 11.87
CA THR A 74 18.34 8.72 13.07
C THR A 74 16.95 8.20 12.68
N GLY A 75 16.63 6.98 13.12
CA GLY A 75 15.33 6.34 12.84
C GLY A 75 15.27 5.52 11.55
N ASP A 76 14.07 5.47 10.96
CA ASP A 76 13.74 4.69 9.78
C ASP A 76 13.13 5.54 8.64
N PHE A 77 12.91 4.89 7.50
CA PHE A 77 12.38 5.58 6.32
C PHE A 77 10.96 6.15 6.56
N LEU A 78 10.11 5.51 7.37
CA LEU A 78 8.78 6.02 7.71
C LEU A 78 8.86 7.26 8.59
N ASN A 79 9.81 7.37 9.50
CA ASN A 79 9.98 8.57 10.33
C ASN A 79 10.79 9.68 9.66
N SER A 80 11.21 9.48 8.41
CA SER A 80 12.05 10.43 7.68
C SER A 80 11.31 11.71 7.26
N ARG A 81 12.06 12.82 7.24
CA ARG A 81 11.63 14.12 6.72
C ARG A 81 12.17 14.32 5.31
N LEU A 82 11.43 15.04 4.46
CA LEU A 82 11.86 15.29 3.08
C LEU A 82 13.17 16.11 3.04
N GLY A 83 13.26 17.14 3.89
CA GLY A 83 14.39 18.08 3.94
C GLY A 83 14.45 19.05 2.75
N ASN A 84 15.21 20.14 2.91
CA ASN A 84 15.28 21.21 1.90
C ASN A 84 16.17 20.83 0.69
N SER A 85 17.23 20.06 0.92
CA SER A 85 18.22 19.68 -0.12
C SER A 85 18.07 18.21 -0.52
N CYS A 86 16.90 17.83 -1.02
CA CYS A 86 16.60 16.45 -1.42
C CYS A 86 16.93 16.15 -2.89
N SER A 87 17.51 14.97 -3.15
CA SER A 87 17.67 14.48 -4.52
C SER A 87 16.31 14.11 -5.13
N TYR A 88 16.21 14.09 -6.45
CA TYR A 88 14.96 13.69 -7.12
C TYR A 88 14.57 12.24 -6.82
N VAL A 89 15.57 11.35 -6.67
CA VAL A 89 15.35 9.96 -6.24
C VAL A 89 14.76 9.93 -4.84
N TRP A 90 15.34 10.68 -3.90
CA TRP A 90 14.83 10.74 -2.52
C TRP A 90 13.40 11.27 -2.48
N ARG A 91 13.09 12.35 -3.21
CA ARG A 91 11.73 12.88 -3.31
C ARG A 91 10.75 11.86 -3.88
N SER A 92 11.19 11.07 -4.86
CA SER A 92 10.38 10.00 -5.46
C SER A 92 10.08 8.89 -4.46
N PHE A 93 11.06 8.45 -3.68
CA PHE A 93 10.83 7.46 -2.62
C PHE A 93 10.01 8.04 -1.49
N TRP A 94 10.34 9.23 -0.99
CA TRP A 94 9.60 9.88 0.09
C TRP A 94 8.11 10.08 -0.26
N SER A 95 7.77 10.34 -1.53
CA SER A 95 6.37 10.43 -1.99
C SER A 95 5.55 9.16 -1.78
N THR A 96 6.20 7.99 -1.58
CA THR A 96 5.51 6.72 -1.36
C THR A 96 5.29 6.38 0.10
N LYS A 97 5.86 7.15 1.03
CA LYS A 97 5.76 6.95 2.48
C LYS A 97 4.30 6.80 2.93
N ALA A 98 3.43 7.73 2.54
CA ALA A 98 2.01 7.70 2.92
C ALA A 98 1.24 6.47 2.40
N ILE A 99 1.68 5.89 1.27
CA ILE A 99 1.06 4.68 0.71
C ILE A 99 1.59 3.44 1.45
N LEU A 100 2.86 3.46 1.85
CA LEU A 100 3.46 2.42 2.67
C LEU A 100 2.81 2.37 4.05
N GLU A 101 2.63 3.51 4.72
CA GLU A 101 1.96 3.59 6.02
C GLU A 101 0.56 2.95 5.98
N LYS A 102 -0.19 3.15 4.89
CA LYS A 102 -1.53 2.54 4.71
C LYS A 102 -1.51 1.04 4.41
N GLY A 103 -0.39 0.50 3.93
CA GLY A 103 -0.28 -0.91 3.53
C GLY A 103 0.60 -1.75 4.46
N ILE A 104 1.30 -1.13 5.40
CA ILE A 104 2.07 -1.81 6.44
C ILE A 104 1.11 -2.31 7.50
N PHE A 105 1.38 -3.54 7.95
CA PHE A 105 0.73 -4.18 9.05
C PHE A 105 1.79 -4.87 9.91
N TRP A 106 1.65 -4.81 11.22
CA TRP A 106 2.58 -5.43 12.14
C TRP A 106 2.08 -6.81 12.56
N ARG A 107 2.95 -7.81 12.40
CA ARG A 107 2.76 -9.12 13.01
C ARG A 107 3.43 -9.10 14.37
N VAL A 108 2.61 -9.28 15.40
CA VAL A 108 3.05 -9.27 16.80
C VAL A 108 3.97 -10.45 17.07
N GLY A 109 5.14 -10.14 17.60
CA GLY A 109 6.12 -11.09 18.11
C GLY A 109 6.37 -10.89 19.58
N THR A 110 7.21 -9.93 19.90
CA THR A 110 7.49 -9.48 21.26
C THR A 110 6.58 -8.32 21.67
N GLY A 111 6.04 -7.57 20.70
CA GLY A 111 5.22 -6.38 20.91
C GLY A 111 6.01 -5.14 21.37
N MET A 112 7.34 -5.21 21.40
CA MET A 112 8.20 -4.13 21.92
C MET A 112 8.38 -3.01 20.88
N ASP A 113 8.35 -3.35 19.59
CA ASP A 113 8.53 -2.39 18.49
C ASP A 113 7.19 -1.83 17.97
N ILE A 114 6.06 -2.30 18.51
CA ILE A 114 4.70 -1.97 18.04
C ILE A 114 4.03 -1.06 19.05
N SER A 115 3.61 0.13 18.59
CA SER A 115 2.77 1.02 19.38
C SER A 115 1.31 0.55 19.38
N VAL A 116 0.65 0.56 20.54
CA VAL A 116 -0.75 0.12 20.65
C VAL A 116 -1.66 1.00 19.79
N GLU A 117 -1.43 2.32 19.79
CA GLU A 117 -2.31 3.31 19.16
C GLU A 117 -1.88 3.68 17.73
N ASN A 118 -0.57 3.79 17.49
CA ASN A 118 -0.06 4.38 16.25
C ASN A 118 0.18 3.37 15.13
N ASP A 119 0.28 2.08 15.46
CA ASP A 119 0.63 1.02 14.51
C ASP A 119 -0.56 0.12 14.17
N ALA A 120 -0.67 -0.28 12.90
CA ALA A 120 -1.70 -1.22 12.48
C ALA A 120 -1.28 -2.67 12.76
N TRP A 121 -1.75 -3.26 13.86
CA TRP A 121 -1.42 -4.65 14.26
C TRP A 121 -2.64 -5.54 14.52
N ILE A 122 -3.86 -4.97 14.52
CA ILE A 122 -5.12 -5.70 14.74
C ILE A 122 -5.77 -6.00 13.37
N PRO A 123 -6.01 -7.27 13.02
CA PRO A 123 -6.60 -7.63 11.73
C PRO A 123 -8.00 -7.02 11.53
N ASN A 124 -8.27 -6.47 10.34
CA ASN A 124 -9.55 -5.84 9.97
C ASN A 124 -9.90 -4.53 10.70
N CYS A 125 -9.06 -4.06 11.62
CA CYS A 125 -9.13 -2.71 12.17
C CYS A 125 -8.22 -1.78 11.36
N ILE A 126 -8.76 -1.12 10.34
CA ILE A 126 -8.02 -0.10 9.58
C ILE A 126 -8.23 1.23 10.29
N ASN A 127 -7.25 1.66 11.10
CA ASN A 127 -7.19 2.97 11.75
C ASN A 127 -8.49 3.38 12.43
N VAL A 128 -8.97 2.56 13.35
CA VAL A 128 -9.89 3.05 14.37
C VAL A 128 -8.99 3.83 15.33
N ASN A 129 -9.35 5.08 15.66
CA ASN A 129 -8.86 5.69 16.90
C ASN A 129 -9.30 4.73 18.01
N LEU A 130 -8.42 3.77 18.37
CA LEU A 130 -8.71 2.65 19.28
C LEU A 130 -9.15 3.16 20.66
N VAL A 131 -8.96 4.45 20.90
CA VAL A 131 -9.18 5.18 22.13
C VAL A 131 -10.36 6.13 21.91
N SER A 132 -11.49 5.77 22.49
CA SER A 132 -12.57 6.69 22.83
C SER A 132 -12.00 7.90 23.59
N GLU A 133 -12.55 9.09 23.38
CA GLU A 133 -12.04 10.41 23.82
C GLU A 133 -11.77 10.61 25.34
N ASP A 134 -11.81 9.58 26.19
CA ASP A 134 -11.97 9.79 27.64
C ASP A 134 -11.00 9.05 28.58
N HIS A 135 -10.05 8.25 28.12
CA HIS A 135 -9.15 7.54 29.06
C HIS A 135 -7.67 7.69 28.71
N ASN A 136 -6.90 8.19 29.68
CA ASN A 136 -5.45 8.16 29.77
C ASN A 136 -4.96 6.71 29.65
N LEU A 137 -4.80 6.20 28.43
CA LEU A 137 -4.14 4.92 28.22
C LEU A 137 -2.66 5.08 28.57
N HIS A 138 -2.22 4.30 29.54
CA HIS A 138 -0.86 4.33 30.04
C HIS A 138 0.07 3.36 29.29
N PHE A 139 -0.44 2.70 28.24
CA PHE A 139 0.27 1.66 27.50
C PHE A 139 0.77 2.20 26.17
N ASP A 140 2.08 2.32 26.00
CA ASP A 140 2.67 2.72 24.71
C ASP A 140 2.86 1.50 23.81
N LYS A 141 3.22 0.34 24.38
CA LYS A 141 3.65 -0.86 23.62
C LYS A 141 2.71 -2.05 23.75
N VAL A 142 2.58 -2.82 22.66
CA VAL A 142 1.80 -4.06 22.62
C VAL A 142 2.35 -5.12 23.57
N SER A 143 3.65 -5.07 23.87
CA SER A 143 4.28 -5.96 24.86
C SER A 143 3.67 -5.85 26.25
N GLU A 144 3.12 -4.69 26.62
CA GLU A 144 2.46 -4.45 27.91
C GLU A 144 1.11 -5.18 28.03
N LEU A 145 0.55 -5.60 26.89
CA LEU A 145 -0.67 -6.42 26.82
C LEU A 145 -0.37 -7.94 26.89
N ILE A 146 0.91 -8.33 26.92
CA ILE A 146 1.35 -9.73 26.86
C ILE A 146 1.96 -10.13 28.22
N ILE A 147 1.42 -11.21 28.80
CA ILE A 147 1.93 -11.81 30.03
C ILE A 147 3.28 -12.47 29.73
N SER A 148 4.37 -11.95 30.27
CA SER A 148 5.74 -12.33 29.88
C SER A 148 6.13 -13.79 30.15
N HIS A 149 5.58 -14.43 31.19
CA HIS A 149 5.94 -15.80 31.58
C HIS A 149 5.20 -16.88 30.75
N ASP A 150 3.95 -16.60 30.40
CA ASP A 150 3.05 -17.55 29.73
C ASP A 150 2.87 -17.28 28.24
N ARG A 151 3.36 -16.11 27.78
CA ARG A 151 3.19 -15.57 26.43
C ARG A 151 1.76 -15.67 25.92
N LYS A 152 0.84 -15.30 26.79
CA LYS A 152 -0.58 -15.15 26.51
C LYS A 152 -0.96 -13.69 26.63
N TRP A 153 -2.01 -13.32 25.91
CA TRP A 153 -2.67 -12.03 26.09
C TRP A 153 -3.22 -11.91 27.51
N ASP A 154 -3.02 -10.76 28.14
CA ASP A 154 -3.68 -10.42 29.39
C ASP A 154 -5.15 -10.11 29.10
N ARG A 155 -6.01 -11.13 29.26
CA ARG A 155 -7.42 -11.06 28.92
C ARG A 155 -8.15 -9.98 29.72
N ASP A 156 -7.90 -9.92 31.03
CA ASP A 156 -8.60 -9.00 31.90
C ASP A 156 -8.20 -7.57 31.56
N LEU A 157 -6.91 -7.34 31.30
CA LEU A 157 -6.42 -6.05 30.85
C LEU A 157 -7.04 -5.63 29.52
N ILE A 158 -7.05 -6.51 28.51
CA ILE A 158 -7.55 -6.20 27.16
C ILE A 158 -9.06 -5.92 27.17
N VAL A 159 -9.85 -6.71 27.90
CA VAL A 159 -11.31 -6.53 27.97
C VAL A 159 -11.67 -5.22 28.69
N ASN A 160 -10.88 -4.81 29.69
CA ASN A 160 -11.10 -3.54 30.39
C ASN A 160 -10.60 -2.32 29.59
N THR A 161 -9.68 -2.53 28.65
CA THR A 161 -9.01 -1.47 27.90
C THR A 161 -9.68 -1.13 26.57
N PHE A 162 -10.13 -2.16 25.83
CA PHE A 162 -10.64 -2.00 24.47
C PHE A 162 -12.15 -2.27 24.39
N GLN A 163 -12.81 -1.71 23.38
CA GLN A 163 -14.19 -2.07 23.04
C GLN A 163 -14.31 -3.59 22.81
N ALA A 164 -15.45 -4.18 23.15
CA ALA A 164 -15.65 -5.63 23.12
C ALA A 164 -15.28 -6.27 21.77
N GLU A 165 -15.61 -5.62 20.66
CA GLU A 165 -15.31 -6.09 19.31
C GLU A 165 -13.80 -6.08 19.01
N ILE A 166 -13.07 -5.08 19.51
CA ILE A 166 -11.62 -4.94 19.33
C ILE A 166 -10.90 -5.93 20.27
N ALA A 167 -11.32 -6.01 21.53
CA ALA A 167 -10.78 -6.94 22.51
C ALA A 167 -10.87 -8.39 22.00
N GLU A 168 -12.02 -8.78 21.44
CA GLU A 168 -12.19 -10.11 20.86
C GLU A 168 -11.23 -10.36 19.68
N GLN A 169 -11.00 -9.35 18.83
CA GLN A 169 -10.05 -9.46 17.73
C GLN A 169 -8.61 -9.62 18.21
N ILE A 170 -8.19 -8.85 19.21
CA ILE A 170 -6.86 -8.98 19.83
C ILE A 170 -6.67 -10.38 20.39
N LEU A 171 -7.65 -10.89 21.15
CA LEU A 171 -7.59 -12.21 21.76
C LEU A 171 -7.56 -13.37 20.75
N ARG A 172 -8.02 -13.14 19.50
CA ARG A 172 -7.93 -14.10 18.39
C ARG A 172 -6.55 -14.12 17.73
N ILE A 173 -5.68 -13.14 17.98
CA ILE A 173 -4.32 -13.12 17.45
C ILE A 173 -3.51 -14.18 18.19
N LEU A 174 -3.04 -15.19 17.47
CA LEU A 174 -2.16 -16.22 18.03
C LEU A 174 -0.75 -15.66 18.21
N LEU A 175 -0.28 -15.65 19.45
CA LEU A 175 1.13 -15.42 19.75
C LEU A 175 1.91 -16.69 19.41
N ALA A 176 3.08 -16.53 18.78
CA ALA A 176 3.98 -17.66 18.56
C ALA A 176 4.37 -18.29 19.92
N LEU A 177 4.82 -19.55 19.91
CA LEU A 177 5.38 -20.18 21.11
C LEU A 177 6.76 -19.57 21.41
N GLU A 178 7.65 -19.51 20.42
CA GLU A 178 9.02 -19.00 20.57
C GLU A 178 9.13 -17.49 20.30
N PRO A 179 9.72 -16.70 21.21
CA PRO A 179 9.81 -15.26 21.06
C PRO A 179 10.62 -14.90 19.81
N HIS A 180 9.99 -14.14 18.93
CA HIS A 180 10.59 -13.61 17.72
C HIS A 180 10.36 -12.11 17.65
N LYS A 181 11.25 -11.41 16.94
CA LYS A 181 11.12 -9.97 16.72
C LYS A 181 9.82 -9.64 15.99
N ASP A 182 9.31 -8.44 16.24
CA ASP A 182 8.13 -7.92 15.55
C ASP A 182 8.43 -7.73 14.06
N LEU A 183 7.47 -8.10 13.21
CA LEU A 183 7.67 -8.11 11.75
C LEU A 183 6.69 -7.17 11.06
N ARG A 184 7.22 -6.37 10.13
CA ARG A 184 6.41 -5.58 9.21
C ARG A 184 5.98 -6.45 8.02
N VAL A 185 4.69 -6.48 7.79
CA VAL A 185 3.98 -7.31 6.83
C VAL A 185 3.15 -6.42 5.90
N TRP A 186 2.88 -6.88 4.68
CA TRP A 186 2.05 -6.13 3.74
C TRP A 186 0.58 -6.59 3.83
N SER A 187 -0.36 -5.67 4.08
CA SER A 187 -1.79 -5.96 4.25
C SER A 187 -2.59 -6.10 2.94
N GLY A 188 -1.94 -5.86 1.79
CA GLY A 188 -2.65 -5.81 0.51
C GLY A 188 -3.04 -7.19 -0.06
N GLU A 189 -2.46 -8.28 0.41
CA GLU A 189 -2.72 -9.66 -0.02
C GLU A 189 -2.65 -10.62 1.18
N LEU A 190 -3.45 -11.71 1.16
CA LEU A 190 -3.50 -12.71 2.24
C LEU A 190 -2.15 -13.39 2.49
N SER A 191 -1.28 -13.44 1.48
CA SER A 191 0.05 -14.04 1.59
C SER A 191 1.00 -13.27 2.50
N SER A 192 0.62 -12.09 3.00
CA SER A 192 1.50 -11.22 3.81
C SER A 192 2.73 -10.71 3.02
N GLU A 193 2.85 -11.07 1.74
CA GLU A 193 3.97 -10.69 0.89
C GLU A 193 3.68 -9.39 0.14
N PHE A 194 4.72 -8.57 0.02
CA PHE A 194 4.63 -7.37 -0.78
C PHE A 194 4.55 -7.70 -2.27
N SER A 195 3.53 -7.17 -2.96
CA SER A 195 3.43 -7.28 -4.40
C SER A 195 3.05 -5.94 -5.04
N VAL A 196 3.68 -5.61 -6.18
CA VAL A 196 3.31 -4.40 -6.95
C VAL A 196 1.83 -4.43 -7.34
N ARG A 197 1.28 -5.63 -7.54
CA ARG A 197 -0.13 -5.84 -7.89
C ARG A 197 -1.06 -5.43 -6.74
N SER A 198 -0.79 -5.85 -5.52
CA SER A 198 -1.61 -5.49 -4.35
C SER A 198 -1.49 -4.00 -4.02
N THR A 199 -0.30 -3.42 -4.11
CA THR A 199 -0.12 -1.96 -4.00
C THR A 199 -0.89 -1.20 -5.07
N TYR A 200 -0.86 -1.67 -6.32
CA TYR A 200 -1.62 -1.06 -7.40
C TYR A 200 -3.13 -1.11 -7.12
N LYS A 201 -3.66 -2.23 -6.59
CA LYS A 201 -5.06 -2.33 -6.14
C LYS A 201 -5.35 -1.37 -4.98
N LEU A 202 -4.44 -1.22 -4.03
CA LEU A 202 -4.58 -0.28 -2.91
C LEU A 202 -4.67 1.17 -3.41
N LEU A 203 -3.82 1.55 -4.36
CA LEU A 203 -3.86 2.88 -4.99
C LEU A 203 -5.18 3.15 -5.71
N GLN A 204 -5.74 2.15 -6.37
CA GLN A 204 -7.06 2.26 -7.02
C GLN A 204 -8.20 2.47 -6.02
N LYS A 205 -8.09 1.97 -4.80
CA LYS A 205 -9.09 2.18 -3.73
C LYS A 205 -8.98 3.57 -3.10
N ILE A 206 -7.77 4.10 -2.94
CA ILE A 206 -7.51 5.39 -2.30
C ILE A 206 -7.93 6.58 -3.18
N ASP A 207 -7.80 6.45 -4.50
CA ASP A 207 -8.31 7.43 -5.47
C ASP A 207 -9.47 6.83 -6.29
N PRO A 208 -10.69 6.77 -5.72
CA PRO A 208 -11.85 6.17 -6.36
C PRO A 208 -12.35 6.98 -7.55
N THR A 209 -11.99 8.26 -7.68
CA THR A 209 -12.36 9.10 -8.84
C THR A 209 -11.83 8.51 -10.13
N ALA A 210 -10.60 8.00 -10.11
CA ALA A 210 -10.01 7.28 -11.22
C ALA A 210 -10.72 5.93 -11.46
N TYR A 211 -11.20 5.25 -10.42
CA TYR A 211 -11.80 3.91 -10.47
C TYR A 211 -13.29 3.88 -10.84
N ALA A 212 -14.10 4.81 -10.34
CA ALA A 212 -15.51 4.96 -10.69
C ALA A 212 -15.65 5.28 -12.18
N LEU A 213 -14.80 6.19 -12.68
CA LEU A 213 -14.61 6.42 -14.11
C LEU A 213 -14.13 5.13 -14.79
N GLN A 214 -13.09 4.44 -14.29
CA GLN A 214 -12.59 3.22 -14.94
C GLN A 214 -13.64 2.09 -15.03
N ASN A 215 -14.53 1.93 -14.05
CA ASN A 215 -15.63 0.95 -14.11
C ASN A 215 -16.75 1.38 -15.05
N LEU A 216 -17.17 2.66 -15.02
CA LEU A 216 -18.11 3.23 -15.99
C LEU A 216 -17.59 3.11 -17.41
N TYR A 217 -16.33 3.48 -17.64
CA TYR A 217 -15.62 3.32 -18.90
C TYR A 217 -15.46 1.84 -19.26
N LYS A 218 -15.18 0.96 -18.30
CA LYS A 218 -15.06 -0.49 -18.57
C LYS A 218 -16.37 -1.07 -19.07
N GLU A 219 -17.50 -0.73 -18.44
CA GLU A 219 -18.82 -1.17 -18.91
C GLU A 219 -19.21 -0.50 -20.23
N PHE A 220 -18.98 0.80 -20.37
CA PHE A 220 -19.22 1.55 -21.59
C PHE A 220 -18.42 0.96 -22.76
N TYR A 221 -17.12 0.73 -22.58
CA TYR A 221 -16.27 0.12 -23.59
C TYR A 221 -16.65 -1.34 -23.84
N LYS A 222 -17.02 -2.12 -22.82
CA LYS A 222 -17.54 -3.49 -23.01
C LYS A 222 -18.75 -3.49 -23.94
N LYS A 223 -19.68 -2.53 -23.78
CA LYS A 223 -20.85 -2.35 -24.64
C LYS A 223 -20.45 -1.82 -26.02
N LEU A 224 -19.62 -0.77 -26.09
CA LEU A 224 -19.13 -0.16 -27.35
C LEU A 224 -18.41 -1.17 -28.25
N TRP A 225 -17.64 -2.10 -27.67
CA TRP A 225 -16.92 -3.10 -28.47
C TRP A 225 -17.83 -4.22 -28.97
N ARG A 226 -18.97 -4.47 -28.32
CA ARG A 226 -19.99 -5.45 -28.71
C ARG A 226 -20.97 -4.96 -29.78
N THR A 227 -21.08 -3.66 -30.04
CA THR A 227 -21.98 -3.13 -31.08
C THR A 227 -21.46 -3.44 -32.49
N GLU A 228 -22.34 -3.53 -33.49
CA GLU A 228 -21.94 -3.74 -34.90
C GLU A 228 -21.49 -2.44 -35.60
N LEU A 229 -20.72 -1.60 -34.91
CA LEU A 229 -20.17 -0.39 -35.49
C LEU A 229 -18.86 -0.65 -36.25
N PRO A 230 -18.62 0.03 -37.38
CA PRO A 230 -17.32 0.05 -38.04
C PRO A 230 -16.18 0.39 -37.06
N LEU A 231 -15.06 -0.33 -37.15
CA LEU A 231 -13.93 -0.20 -36.22
C LEU A 231 -13.41 1.24 -36.11
N LYS A 232 -13.44 1.98 -37.22
CA LYS A 232 -13.02 3.39 -37.30
C LYS A 232 -13.86 4.30 -36.38
N ILE A 233 -15.16 4.03 -36.26
CA ILE A 233 -16.10 4.78 -35.41
C ILE A 233 -15.89 4.42 -33.94
N LYS A 234 -15.73 3.12 -33.62
CA LYS A 234 -15.40 2.69 -32.25
C LYS A 234 -14.10 3.31 -31.74
N LEU A 235 -13.08 3.38 -32.61
CA LEU A 235 -11.79 4.03 -32.31
C LEU A 235 -11.90 5.54 -32.17
N LEU A 236 -12.78 6.20 -32.93
CA LEU A 236 -13.05 7.63 -32.80
C LEU A 236 -13.72 7.92 -31.46
N ILE A 237 -14.77 7.17 -31.11
CA ILE A 237 -15.49 7.29 -29.83
C ILE A 237 -14.51 7.10 -28.66
N TRP A 238 -13.67 6.06 -28.70
CA TRP A 238 -12.64 5.83 -27.68
C TRP A 238 -11.60 6.96 -27.56
N LYS A 239 -11.26 7.65 -28.66
CA LYS A 239 -10.31 8.77 -28.64
C LYS A 239 -10.89 10.07 -28.07
N ILE A 240 -12.21 10.24 -28.15
CA ILE A 240 -12.92 11.44 -27.69
C ILE A 240 -13.38 11.29 -26.23
N SER A 241 -13.52 10.05 -25.76
CA SER A 241 -13.94 9.68 -24.40
C SER A 241 -12.79 9.73 -23.39
#